data_AF-A0A2V5KB02-F1
#
_entry.id   AF-A0A2V5KB02-F1
#
_cell.length_a   1.000
_cell.length_b   1.000
_cell.length_c   1.000
_cell.angle_alpha   90.00
_cell.angle_beta   90.00
_cell.angle_gamma   90.00
#
_symmetry.space_group_name_H-M   'P 1'
#
loop_
_entity.id
_entity.type
_entity.pdbx_description
1 polymer ?
#
loop_
_entity_poly.entity_id
_entity_poly.type
_entity_poly.pdbx_seq_one_letter_code
_entity_poly.pdbx_strand_id
1 'polypeptide(L)'
;MHPLFIVLLALMAIGIIMSLMSNPFELVVAIVIFGGVFVLWKYPPARWRKAPSRKPSSASRTKPREKRKNVPFRVIQGNKRDDDDNPHPYH
;
A
#
# COMPACT_ATOMS: atom_id res chain seq x y z
N MET A 1 7.73 15.55 53.29
CA MET A 1 7.24 16.36 52.15
C MET A 1 7.80 17.76 52.30
N HIS A 2 8.62 18.25 51.36
CA HIS A 2 9.16 19.61 51.46
C HIS A 2 8.01 20.63 51.30
N PRO A 3 7.82 21.58 52.22
CA PRO A 3 6.73 22.56 52.14
C PRO A 3 6.81 23.38 50.84
N LEU A 4 8.03 23.66 50.37
CA LEU A 4 8.29 24.34 49.10
C LEU A 4 7.77 23.53 47.90
N PHE A 5 7.91 22.20 47.93
CA PHE A 5 7.41 21.33 46.87
C PHE A 5 5.88 21.38 46.77
N ILE A 6 5.18 21.38 47.92
CA ILE A 6 3.71 21.47 47.96
C ILE A 6 3.24 22.81 47.38
N VAL A 7 3.92 23.91 47.75
CA VAL A 7 3.61 25.25 47.25
C VAL A 7 3.83 25.32 45.74
N LEU A 8 4.95 24.82 45.23
CA LEU A 8 5.22 24.77 43.78
C LEU A 8 4.16 23.97 43.03
N LEU A 9 3.76 22.82 43.57
CA LEU A 9 2.76 21.96 42.95
C LEU A 9 1.38 22.64 42.93
N ALA A 10 1.02 23.34 43.99
CA ALA A 10 -0.22 24.12 44.06
C ALA A 10 -0.23 25.29 43.05
N LEU A 11 0.85 26.07 42.97
CA LEU A 11 0.96 27.16 41.99
C LEU A 11 0.93 26.63 40.55
N MET A 12 1.60 25.52 40.28
CA MET A 12 1.58 24.86 38.98
C MET A 12 0.15 24.43 38.61
N ALA A 13 -0.57 23.79 39.53
CA ALA A 13 -1.95 23.37 39.30
C ALA A 13 -2.87 24.57 39.01
N ILE A 14 -2.77 25.63 39.80
CA ILE A 14 -3.57 26.86 39.61
C ILE A 14 -3.24 27.53 38.26
N GLY A 15 -1.96 27.60 37.89
CA GLY A 15 -1.52 28.15 36.61
C GLY A 15 -2.10 27.38 35.42
N ILE A 16 -2.11 26.05 35.49
CA ILE A 16 -2.72 25.19 34.46
C ILE A 16 -4.23 25.45 34.37
N ILE A 17 -4.93 25.54 35.52
CA ILE A 17 -6.37 25.78 35.55
C ILE A 17 -6.73 27.16 34.98
N MET A 18 -6.00 28.22 35.36
CA MET A 18 -6.22 29.57 34.81
C MET A 18 -5.92 29.64 33.31
N SER A 19 -4.87 28.97 32.85
CA SER A 19 -4.58 28.85 31.42
C SER A 19 -5.72 28.14 30.67
N LEU A 20 -6.26 27.07 31.26
CA LEU A 20 -7.40 26.34 30.70
C LEU A 20 -8.68 27.18 30.63
N MET A 21 -8.96 28.03 31.62
CA MET A 21 -10.12 28.94 31.58
C MET A 21 -9.96 30.07 30.56
N SER A 22 -8.72 30.53 30.34
CA SER A 22 -8.43 31.67 29.46
C SER A 22 -8.49 31.28 27.99
N ASN A 23 -7.89 30.13 27.62
CA ASN A 23 -7.90 29.61 26.25
C ASN A 23 -8.00 28.07 26.25
N PRO A 24 -9.19 27.51 26.49
CA PRO A 24 -9.37 26.06 26.56
C PRO A 24 -9.05 25.36 25.24
N PHE A 25 -9.19 26.06 24.11
CA PHE A 25 -8.99 25.50 22.79
C PHE A 25 -7.55 25.00 22.55
N GLU A 26 -6.54 25.75 23.00
CA GLU A 26 -5.14 25.41 22.78
C GLU A 26 -4.73 24.12 23.51
N LEU A 27 -5.21 23.96 24.74
CA LEU A 27 -4.96 22.77 25.57
C LEU A 27 -5.73 21.56 25.04
N VAL A 28 -6.97 21.75 24.57
CA VAL A 28 -7.75 20.70 23.88
C VAL A 28 -7.03 20.26 22.61
N VAL A 29 -6.51 21.19 21.80
CA VAL A 29 -5.73 20.85 20.60
C VAL A 29 -4.50 20.04 20.96
N ALA A 30 -3.74 20.43 22.00
CA ALA A 30 -2.58 19.67 22.45
C ALA A 30 -2.96 18.24 22.89
N ILE A 31 -4.04 18.09 23.68
CA ILE A 31 -4.56 16.78 24.10
C ILE A 31 -5.02 15.97 22.90
N VAL A 32 -5.71 16.57 21.92
CA VAL A 32 -6.19 15.89 20.72
C VAL A 32 -5.04 15.45 19.83
N ILE A 33 -3.96 16.25 19.72
CA ILE A 33 -2.76 15.85 18.97
C ILE A 33 -2.09 14.67 19.66
N PHE A 34 -1.78 14.78 20.96
CA PHE A 34 -1.12 13.69 21.70
C PHE A 34 -1.99 12.43 21.75
N GLY A 35 -3.27 12.59 22.07
CA GLY A 35 -4.25 11.50 22.11
C GLY A 35 -4.48 10.88 20.74
N GLY A 36 -4.61 11.71 19.70
CA GLY A 36 -4.76 11.26 18.32
C GLY A 36 -3.55 10.46 17.84
N VAL A 37 -2.34 10.96 18.09
CA VAL A 37 -1.10 10.23 17.79
C VAL A 37 -1.02 8.93 18.59
N PHE A 38 -1.35 8.96 19.89
CA PHE A 38 -1.33 7.77 20.74
C PHE A 38 -2.33 6.71 20.27
N VAL A 39 -3.57 7.11 19.97
CA VAL A 39 -4.62 6.23 19.44
C VAL A 39 -4.18 5.65 18.10
N LEU A 40 -3.63 6.47 17.21
CA LEU A 40 -3.19 6.03 15.89
C LEU A 40 -1.96 5.14 15.93
N TRP A 41 -1.05 5.37 16.87
CA TRP A 41 0.10 4.51 17.15
C TRP A 41 -0.34 3.16 17.75
N LYS A 42 -1.27 3.19 18.72
CA LYS A 42 -1.77 1.98 19.40
C LYS A 42 -2.67 1.15 18.50
N TYR A 43 -3.49 1.80 17.68
CA TYR A 43 -4.45 1.21 16.76
C TYR A 43 -4.19 1.71 15.34
N PRO A 44 -3.08 1.27 14.72
CA PRO A 44 -2.77 1.68 13.36
C PRO A 44 -3.91 1.25 12.43
N PRO A 45 -4.44 2.17 11.61
CA PRO A 45 -5.60 1.91 10.78
C PRO A 45 -5.26 0.82 9.75
N ALA A 46 -6.26 0.02 9.39
CA ALA A 46 -6.08 -1.16 8.53
C ALA A 46 -5.40 -0.84 7.18
N ARG A 47 -5.58 0.39 6.67
CA ARG A 47 -4.89 0.95 5.49
C ARG A 47 -3.36 1.02 5.61
N TRP A 48 -2.81 1.04 6.82
CA TRP A 48 -1.37 1.05 7.09
C TRP A 48 -0.81 -0.32 7.45
N ARG A 49 -1.69 -1.29 7.70
CA ARG A 49 -1.27 -2.69 7.74
C ARG A 49 -0.86 -3.03 6.32
N LYS A 50 0.46 -3.10 6.08
CA LYS A 50 1.00 -3.64 4.83
C LYS A 50 0.27 -4.96 4.60
N ALA A 51 -0.57 -4.98 3.56
CA ALA A 51 -1.24 -6.22 3.19
C ALA A 51 -0.13 -7.27 3.06
N PRO A 52 -0.29 -8.48 3.66
CA PRO A 52 0.69 -9.52 3.45
C PRO A 52 0.84 -9.63 1.93
N SER A 53 2.06 -9.39 1.43
CA SER A 53 2.38 -9.53 0.02
C SER A 53 1.89 -10.92 -0.34
N ARG A 54 0.76 -10.98 -1.04
CA ARG A 54 0.16 -12.23 -1.47
C ARG A 54 1.18 -12.76 -2.46
N LYS A 55 2.12 -13.58 -1.97
CA LYS A 55 2.92 -14.45 -2.82
C LYS A 55 1.89 -15.08 -3.76
N PRO A 56 2.03 -14.93 -5.08
CA PRO A 56 1.13 -15.62 -5.99
C PRO A 56 1.29 -17.09 -5.68
N SER A 57 0.34 -17.67 -4.93
CA SER A 57 0.23 -19.10 -4.82
C SER A 57 0.07 -19.58 -6.25
N SER A 58 0.96 -20.44 -6.71
CA SER A 58 0.98 -21.06 -8.03
C SER A 58 -0.26 -21.94 -8.31
N ALA A 59 -1.37 -21.73 -7.59
CA ALA A 59 -2.59 -22.49 -7.68
C ALA A 59 -3.70 -21.61 -8.27
N SER A 60 -4.30 -22.10 -9.35
CA SER A 60 -5.51 -21.59 -9.99
C SER A 60 -5.34 -20.52 -11.06
N ARG A 61 -4.75 -20.95 -12.19
CA ARG A 61 -5.41 -20.85 -13.51
C ARG A 61 -4.72 -21.79 -14.49
N THR A 62 -4.64 -23.06 -14.14
CA THR A 62 -4.44 -24.12 -15.13
C THR A 62 -5.75 -24.20 -15.92
N LYS A 63 -5.92 -23.31 -16.91
CA LYS A 63 -6.82 -23.63 -18.02
C LYS A 63 -6.30 -24.97 -18.57
N PRO A 64 -7.13 -26.01 -18.72
CA PRO A 64 -6.67 -27.21 -19.40
C PRO A 64 -6.21 -26.77 -20.79
N ARG A 65 -4.90 -26.87 -21.05
CA ARG A 65 -4.33 -26.59 -22.36
C ARG A 65 -4.96 -27.62 -23.28
N GLU A 66 -5.90 -27.17 -24.11
CA GLU A 66 -6.62 -28.03 -25.05
C GLU A 66 -5.56 -28.80 -25.86
N LYS A 67 -5.60 -30.14 -25.73
CA LYS A 67 -4.64 -31.02 -26.40
C LYS A 67 -4.82 -30.81 -27.89
N ARG A 68 -3.85 -30.16 -28.53
CA ARG A 68 -3.83 -30.00 -29.99
C ARG A 68 -3.81 -31.41 -30.60
N LYS A 69 -4.77 -31.69 -31.47
CA LYS A 69 -4.87 -32.98 -32.18
C LYS A 69 -3.59 -33.19 -32.98
N ASN A 70 -2.99 -34.38 -32.86
CA ASN A 70 -1.85 -34.75 -33.70
C ASN A 70 -2.36 -34.87 -35.14
N VAL A 71 -2.05 -33.89 -35.99
CA VAL A 71 -2.39 -33.91 -37.40
C VAL A 71 -1.11 -34.18 -38.20
N PRO A 72 -1.13 -35.12 -39.15
CA PRO A 72 0.04 -35.40 -39.96
C PRO A 72 0.39 -34.16 -40.81
N PHE A 73 1.67 -33.99 -41.08
CA PHE A 73 2.15 -32.98 -42.01
C PHE A 73 1.46 -33.16 -43.35
N ARG A 74 0.84 -32.09 -43.86
CA ARG A 74 0.28 -32.03 -45.21
C ARG A 74 1.10 -31.03 -46.00
N VAL A 75 1.54 -31.45 -47.18
CA VAL A 75 2.21 -30.58 -48.13
C VAL A 75 1.20 -29.52 -48.56
N ILE A 76 1.44 -28.28 -48.17
CA ILE A 76 0.70 -27.14 -48.71
C ILE A 76 1.21 -26.96 -50.13
N GLN A 77 0.32 -27.14 -51.12
CA GLN A 77 0.60 -26.78 -52.51
C GLN A 77 0.95 -25.28 -52.52
N GLY A 78 2.22 -24.97 -52.75
CA GLY A 78 2.67 -23.59 -52.86
C GLY A 78 2.01 -22.96 -54.08
N ASN A 79 1.30 -21.86 -53.89
CA ASN A 79 0.80 -21.07 -55.01
C ASN A 79 1.96 -20.22 -55.54
N LYS A 80 2.95 -20.88 -56.15
CA LYS A 80 4.05 -20.22 -56.84
C LYS A 80 3.40 -19.51 -58.02
N ARG A 81 3.39 -18.18 -57.99
CA ARG A 81 3.16 -17.42 -59.20
C ARG A 81 4.38 -17.67 -60.07
N ASP A 82 4.15 -18.07 -61.31
CA ASP A 82 5.17 -18.19 -62.34
C ASP A 82 5.64 -16.77 -62.71
N ASP A 83 6.32 -16.10 -61.78
CA ASP A 83 7.10 -14.90 -62.08
C ASP A 83 8.55 -15.39 -62.32
N ASP A 84 8.72 -16.14 -63.41
CA ASP A 84 9.98 -16.77 -63.85
C ASP A 84 11.01 -15.77 -64.40
N ASP A 85 10.78 -14.46 -64.27
CA ASP A 85 11.53 -13.42 -64.99
C ASP A 85 12.23 -12.37 -64.12
N ASN A 86 12.52 -12.65 -62.84
CA ASN A 86 13.46 -11.77 -62.12
C ASN A 86 14.29 -12.48 -61.04
N PRO A 87 15.49 -12.99 -61.36
CA PRO A 87 16.41 -13.44 -60.33
C PRO A 87 16.75 -12.24 -59.43
N HIS A 88 16.37 -12.33 -58.15
CA HIS A 88 16.69 -11.31 -57.16
C HIS A 88 18.20 -11.04 -57.15
N PRO A 89 18.66 -9.79 -57.30
CA PRO A 89 20.07 -9.46 -57.15
C PRO A 89 20.46 -9.72 -55.69
N TYR A 90 21.41 -10.64 -55.48
CA TYR A 90 22.05 -10.81 -54.19
C TYR A 90 22.85 -9.53 -53.87
N HIS A 91 22.56 -8.92 -52.72
CA HIS A 91 23.41 -7.91 -52.08
C HIS A 91 24.10 -8.55 -50.88
#